data_AF-A0A940FCR8-F1
#
_entry.id   AF-A0A940FCR8-F1
#
_cell.length_a   1.000
_cell.length_b   1.000
_cell.length_c   1.000
_cell.angle_alpha   90.00
_cell.angle_beta   90.00
_cell.angle_gamma   90.00
#
_symmetry.space_group_name_H-M   'P 1'
#
loop_
_entity.id
_entity.type
_entity.pdbx_description
1 polymer ?
#
loop_
_entity_poly.entity_id
_entity_poly.type
_entity_poly.pdbx_seq_one_letter_code
_entity_poly.pdbx_strand_id
1 'polypeptide(L)'
;MALADTFQSIVDSLPGDWTNLELDLRIADESRYVEAATLLVTCNAQPYSKADQHWRILVAHKFGHAAAVPAVHAALRLLDDVAIDGEITVTSVRTGRVETIQTWGRPASVIGEFKRIRAQ
;
A
#
# COMPACT_ATOMS: atom_id res chain seq x y z
N MET A 1 -19.53 2.66 5.47
CA MET A 1 -18.71 3.89 5.55
C MET A 1 -18.14 4.15 4.17
N ALA A 2 -17.88 5.40 3.82
CA ALA A 2 -17.22 5.73 2.57
C ALA A 2 -15.80 5.10 2.51
N LEU A 3 -15.30 4.81 1.31
CA LEU A 3 -14.00 4.19 1.11
C LEU A 3 -12.87 5.08 1.64
N ALA A 4 -12.94 6.39 1.36
CA ALA A 4 -11.94 7.35 1.84
C ALA A 4 -11.89 7.42 3.38
N ASP A 5 -13.04 7.47 4.05
CA ASP A 5 -13.12 7.52 5.51
C ASP A 5 -12.60 6.23 6.14
N THR A 6 -12.94 5.08 5.53
CA THR A 6 -12.45 3.76 5.97
C THR A 6 -10.93 3.69 5.86
N PHE A 7 -10.36 4.15 4.74
CA PHE A 7 -8.92 4.21 4.56
C PHE A 7 -8.24 5.15 5.56
N GLN A 8 -8.81 6.32 5.81
CA GLN A 8 -8.28 7.27 6.79
C GLN A 8 -8.25 6.64 8.19
N SER A 9 -9.34 5.98 8.60
CA SER A 9 -9.40 5.27 9.88
C SER A 9 -8.37 4.14 9.98
N ILE A 10 -8.08 3.43 8.89
CA ILE A 10 -7.01 2.42 8.85
C ILE A 10 -5.66 3.09 9.09
N VAL A 11 -5.32 4.13 8.32
CA VAL A 11 -4.04 4.83 8.43
C VAL A 11 -3.82 5.42 9.83
N ASP A 12 -4.85 6.04 10.41
CA ASP A 12 -4.80 6.65 11.74
C ASP A 12 -4.59 5.62 12.86
N SER A 13 -4.95 4.35 12.61
CA SER A 13 -4.72 3.25 13.56
C SER A 13 -3.31 2.66 13.51
N LEU A 14 -2.51 2.98 12.47
CA LEU A 14 -1.19 2.38 12.28
C LEU A 14 -0.12 3.03 13.19
N PRO A 15 0.88 2.26 13.67
CA PRO A 15 2.00 2.81 14.44
C PRO A 15 2.80 3.86 13.65
N GLY A 16 3.21 4.96 14.28
CA GLY A 16 3.85 6.09 13.57
C GLY A 16 5.14 5.79 12.79
N ASP A 17 5.74 4.60 12.95
CA ASP A 17 6.91 4.11 12.24
C ASP A 17 6.60 3.09 11.11
N TRP A 18 5.32 2.90 10.76
CA TRP A 18 4.94 2.08 9.61
C TRP A 18 5.53 2.63 8.31
N THR A 19 5.85 1.72 7.38
CA THR A 19 6.57 2.07 6.14
C THR A 19 5.80 1.68 4.89
N ASN A 20 5.18 0.49 4.90
CA ASN A 20 4.45 -0.06 3.78
C ASN A 20 3.12 -0.65 4.26
N LEU A 21 2.04 -0.31 3.56
CA LEU A 21 0.70 -0.85 3.75
C LEU A 21 0.23 -1.44 2.41
N GLU A 22 -0.31 -2.65 2.45
CA GLU A 22 -0.92 -3.31 1.31
C GLU A 22 -2.41 -3.46 1.55
N LEU A 23 -3.20 -2.97 0.61
CA LEU A 23 -4.66 -3.03 0.62
C LEU A 23 -5.14 -3.79 -0.60
N ASP A 24 -6.16 -4.62 -0.42
CA ASP A 24 -6.95 -5.13 -1.53
C ASP A 24 -8.32 -4.41 -1.55
N LEU A 25 -8.78 -4.05 -2.75
CA LEU A 25 -10.02 -3.34 -3.01
C LEU A 25 -10.92 -4.19 -3.93
N ARG A 26 -12.18 -4.30 -3.54
CA ARG A 26 -13.27 -4.86 -4.34
C ARG A 26 -14.39 -3.83 -4.46
N ILE A 27 -14.97 -3.68 -5.65
CA ILE A 27 -16.17 -2.85 -5.86
C ILE A 27 -17.42 -3.73 -5.86
N ALA A 28 -18.55 -3.19 -5.44
CA ALA A 28 -19.80 -3.94 -5.34
C ALA A 28 -20.43 -4.23 -6.71
N ASP A 29 -20.32 -3.29 -7.66
CA ASP A 29 -20.85 -3.41 -9.02
C ASP A 29 -19.71 -3.56 -10.05
N GLU A 30 -19.46 -4.79 -10.48
CA GLU A 30 -18.42 -5.11 -11.47
C GLU A 30 -18.65 -4.47 -12.84
N SER A 31 -19.88 -4.07 -13.19
CA SER A 31 -20.14 -3.39 -14.47
C SER A 31 -19.42 -2.04 -14.57
N ARG A 32 -19.06 -1.45 -13.42
CA ARG A 32 -18.32 -0.19 -13.31
C ARG A 32 -16.80 -0.38 -13.17
N TYR A 33 -16.28 -1.60 -13.39
CA TYR A 33 -14.86 -1.90 -13.24
C TYR A 33 -13.95 -0.95 -14.03
N VAL A 34 -14.28 -0.68 -15.29
CA VAL A 34 -13.45 0.18 -16.17
C VAL A 34 -13.42 1.63 -15.68
N GLU A 35 -14.57 2.12 -15.21
CA GLU A 35 -14.67 3.46 -14.65
C GLU A 35 -13.88 3.57 -13.33
N ALA A 36 -14.04 2.62 -12.42
CA ALA A 36 -13.28 2.55 -11.18
C ALA A 36 -11.76 2.48 -11.46
N ALA A 37 -11.33 1.64 -12.41
CA ALA A 37 -9.93 1.53 -12.82
C ALA A 37 -9.36 2.87 -13.32
N THR A 38 -10.16 3.65 -14.05
CA THR A 38 -9.75 4.96 -14.58
C THR A 38 -9.48 5.97 -13.47
N LEU A 39 -10.27 5.92 -12.38
CA LEU A 39 -10.09 6.80 -11.22
C LEU A 39 -8.89 6.34 -10.36
N LEU A 40 -8.77 5.02 -10.16
CA LEU A 40 -7.73 4.40 -9.35
C LEU A 40 -6.32 4.46 -9.96
N VAL A 41 -6.19 4.83 -11.25
CA VAL A 41 -4.88 5.04 -11.88
C VAL A 41 -4.03 6.08 -11.15
N THR A 42 -4.69 7.04 -10.49
CA THR A 42 -4.05 8.13 -9.73
C THR A 42 -3.22 7.63 -8.53
N CYS A 43 -3.53 6.44 -8.00
CA CYS A 43 -2.77 5.79 -6.95
C CYS A 43 -2.06 4.51 -7.41
N ASN A 44 -1.97 4.29 -8.73
CA ASN A 44 -1.34 3.10 -9.33
C ASN A 44 -1.90 1.77 -8.78
N ALA A 45 -3.22 1.69 -8.63
CA ALA A 45 -3.88 0.46 -8.24
C ALA A 45 -3.60 -0.65 -9.27
N GLN A 46 -3.07 -1.78 -8.80
CA GLN A 46 -2.66 -2.88 -9.64
C GLN A 46 -3.85 -3.82 -9.83
N PRO A 47 -4.28 -4.14 -11.07
CA PRO A 47 -5.30 -5.15 -11.29
C PRO A 47 -4.92 -6.47 -10.61
N TYR A 48 -5.83 -7.00 -9.81
CA TYR A 48 -5.58 -8.15 -8.95
C TYR A 48 -6.81 -9.05 -8.88
N SER A 49 -7.00 -9.92 -9.86
CA SER A 49 -8.18 -10.82 -9.93
C SER A 49 -8.02 -12.12 -9.11
N LYS A 50 -7.45 -12.04 -7.90
CA LYS A 50 -7.31 -13.19 -6.99
C LYS A 50 -8.18 -12.98 -5.75
N ALA A 51 -8.72 -14.07 -5.20
CA ALA A 51 -9.49 -14.07 -3.97
C ALA A 51 -10.67 -13.08 -3.97
N ASP A 52 -11.38 -13.00 -5.10
CA ASP A 52 -12.52 -12.10 -5.36
C ASP A 52 -12.20 -10.60 -5.22
N GLN A 53 -10.92 -10.23 -5.14
CA GLN A 53 -10.49 -8.83 -5.15
C GLN A 53 -10.34 -8.34 -6.59
N HIS A 54 -10.38 -7.01 -6.77
CA HIS A 54 -10.24 -6.38 -8.09
C HIS A 54 -8.91 -5.66 -8.24
N TRP A 55 -8.44 -5.00 -7.18
CA TRP A 55 -7.17 -4.27 -7.18
C TRP A 55 -6.36 -4.50 -5.91
N ARG A 56 -5.03 -4.45 -6.07
CA ARG A 56 -4.09 -4.26 -4.98
C ARG A 56 -3.55 -2.84 -5.01
N ILE A 57 -3.55 -2.19 -3.86
CA ILE A 57 -3.02 -0.83 -3.67
C ILE A 57 -1.85 -0.91 -2.69
N LEU A 58 -0.69 -0.45 -3.13
CA LEU A 58 0.50 -0.34 -2.29
C LEU A 58 0.61 1.11 -1.81
N VAL A 59 0.78 1.29 -0.50
CA VAL A 59 0.81 2.61 0.14
C VAL A 59 2.12 2.80 0.90
N ALA A 60 2.79 3.91 0.64
CA ALA A 60 3.97 4.37 1.36
C ALA A 60 3.59 5.46 2.37
N HIS A 61 4.22 5.41 3.54
CA HIS A 61 4.00 6.41 4.59
C HIS A 61 4.73 7.73 4.28
N LYS A 62 6.01 7.84 4.69
CA LYS A 62 6.86 9.03 4.48
C LYS A 62 7.92 8.85 3.41
N PHE A 63 8.26 7.59 3.10
CA PHE A 63 9.27 7.20 2.13
C PHE A 63 8.91 5.83 1.55
N GLY A 64 9.37 5.54 0.34
CA GLY A 64 9.06 4.29 -0.38
C GLY A 64 8.78 4.54 -1.86
N HIS A 65 8.51 3.47 -2.60
CA HIS A 65 8.21 3.51 -4.04
C HIS A 65 6.72 3.33 -4.36
N ALA A 66 5.88 3.26 -3.33
CA ALA A 66 4.44 3.07 -3.45
C ALA A 66 3.67 4.41 -3.42
N ALA A 67 2.35 4.37 -3.61
CA ALA A 67 1.55 5.59 -3.63
C ALA A 67 1.53 6.26 -2.25
N ALA A 68 1.59 7.59 -2.21
CA ALA A 68 1.51 8.33 -0.95
C ALA A 68 0.08 8.27 -0.37
N VAL A 69 -0.04 8.30 0.95
CA VAL A 69 -1.33 8.30 1.67
C VAL A 69 -2.35 9.30 1.06
N PRO A 70 -2.01 10.57 0.80
CA PRO A 70 -2.99 11.52 0.25
C PRO A 70 -3.47 11.15 -1.16
N ALA A 71 -2.61 10.53 -1.98
CA ALA A 71 -2.97 10.11 -3.33
C ALA A 71 -3.97 8.94 -3.29
N VAL A 72 -3.76 7.98 -2.40
CA VAL A 72 -4.69 6.86 -2.19
C VAL A 72 -6.02 7.36 -1.64
N HIS A 73 -6.00 8.24 -0.64
CA HIS A 73 -7.21 8.86 -0.10
C HIS A 73 -8.00 9.60 -1.18
N ALA A 74 -7.34 10.42 -2.00
CA ALA A 74 -7.97 11.14 -3.09
C ALA A 74 -8.58 10.20 -4.14
N ALA A 75 -7.89 9.12 -4.51
CA ALA A 75 -8.40 8.13 -5.45
C ALA A 75 -9.67 7.42 -4.92
N LEU A 76 -9.69 7.04 -3.65
CA LEU A 76 -10.85 6.44 -3.01
C LEU A 76 -12.01 7.44 -2.88
N ARG A 77 -11.70 8.70 -2.59
CA ARG A 77 -12.69 9.77 -2.54
C ARG A 77 -13.36 10.00 -3.90
N LEU A 78 -12.62 9.88 -5.00
CA LEU A 78 -13.21 9.95 -6.34
C LEU A 78 -14.24 8.84 -6.58
N LEU A 79 -13.99 7.62 -6.10
CA LEU A 79 -14.98 6.53 -6.16
C LEU A 79 -16.22 6.86 -5.34
N ASP A 80 -16.05 7.37 -4.13
CA ASP A 80 -17.15 7.80 -3.25
C ASP A 80 -18.00 8.91 -3.92
N ASP A 81 -17.35 9.91 -4.52
CA ASP A 81 -18.02 11.06 -5.16
C ASP A 81 -18.87 10.64 -6.38
N VAL A 82 -18.52 9.55 -7.06
CA VAL A 82 -19.31 8.97 -8.17
C VAL A 82 -20.16 7.76 -7.73
N ALA A 83 -20.33 7.56 -6.42
CA ALA A 83 -21.11 6.48 -5.83
C ALA A 83 -20.73 5.07 -6.33
N ILE A 84 -19.41 4.79 -6.40
CA ILE A 84 -18.90 3.42 -6.56
C ILE A 84 -18.63 2.88 -5.17
N ASP A 85 -19.53 2.03 -4.68
CA ASP A 85 -19.37 1.34 -3.41
C ASP A 85 -18.34 0.20 -3.53
N GLY A 86 -17.66 -0.10 -2.42
CA GLY A 86 -16.69 -1.16 -2.35
C GLY A 86 -16.27 -1.53 -0.94
N GLU A 87 -15.31 -2.43 -0.85
CA GLU A 87 -14.75 -2.96 0.39
C GLU A 87 -13.22 -2.93 0.31
N ILE A 88 -12.58 -2.49 1.39
CA ILE A 88 -11.12 -2.46 1.54
C ILE A 88 -10.72 -3.50 2.57
N THR A 89 -9.74 -4.34 2.22
CA THR A 89 -9.12 -5.29 3.15
C THR A 89 -7.65 -4.96 3.33
N VAL A 90 -7.18 -4.92 4.58
CA VAL A 90 -5.75 -4.78 4.88
C VAL A 90 -5.08 -6.14 4.75
N THR A 91 -4.16 -6.28 3.81
CA THR A 91 -3.45 -7.54 3.54
C THR A 91 -2.13 -7.61 4.31
N SER A 92 -1.42 -6.49 4.44
CA SER A 92 -0.12 -6.46 5.13
C SER A 92 0.23 -5.05 5.60
N VAL A 93 0.87 -4.96 6.77
CA VAL A 93 1.50 -3.75 7.29
C VAL A 93 2.92 -4.07 7.68
N ARG A 94 3.88 -3.25 7.23
CA ARG A 94 5.28 -3.32 7.65
C ARG A 94 5.60 -2.15 8.57
N THR A 95 6.10 -2.47 9.75
CA THR A 95 6.59 -1.51 10.75
C THR A 95 8.10 -1.61 10.90
N GLY A 96 8.69 -0.58 11.51
CA GLY A 96 10.12 -0.51 11.74
C GLY A 96 10.91 0.03 10.54
N ARG A 97 12.02 0.70 10.86
CA ARG A 97 13.08 0.99 9.91
C ARG A 97 14.04 -0.20 9.89
N VAL A 98 14.14 -0.88 8.76
CA VAL A 98 15.31 -1.72 8.50
C VAL A 98 16.47 -0.78 8.21
N GLU A 99 17.54 -0.89 8.99
CA GLU A 99 18.76 -0.13 8.74
C GLU A 99 19.28 -0.41 7.33
N THR A 100 19.34 0.63 6.50
CA THR A 100 19.89 0.52 5.15
C THR A 100 21.42 0.54 5.23
N ILE A 101 22.05 -0.63 5.19
CA ILE A 101 23.51 -0.71 5.12
C ILE A 101 23.94 -0.47 3.67
N GLN A 102 24.72 0.59 3.42
CA GLN A 102 25.36 0.83 2.14
C GLN A 102 26.54 -0.14 1.95
N THR A 103 26.24 -1.32 1.40
CA THR A 103 27.24 -2.35 1.07
C THR A 103 27.79 -2.23 -0.35
N TRP A 104 27.33 -1.24 -1.13
CA TRP A 104 27.84 -0.98 -2.46
C TRP A 104 29.37 -0.74 -2.43
N GLY A 105 30.10 -1.47 -3.27
CA GLY A 105 31.56 -1.41 -3.33
C GLY A 105 32.29 -2.07 -2.14
N ARG A 106 31.60 -2.71 -1.20
CA ARG A 106 32.25 -3.43 -0.09
C ARG A 106 32.64 -4.85 -0.51
N PRO A 107 33.82 -5.34 -0.10
CA PRO A 107 34.21 -6.73 -0.34
C PRO A 107 33.25 -7.73 0.31
N ALA A 108 33.10 -8.90 -0.29
CA ALA A 108 32.23 -9.97 0.21
C ALA A 108 32.60 -10.43 1.65
N SER A 109 33.88 -10.35 2.03
CA SER A 109 34.34 -10.63 3.39
C SER A 109 33.73 -9.69 4.43
N VAL A 110 33.61 -8.40 4.13
CA VAL A 110 32.98 -7.39 5.00
C VAL A 110 31.49 -7.68 5.12
N ILE A 111 30.81 -7.95 4.00
CA ILE A 111 29.38 -8.29 4.00
C ILE A 111 29.11 -9.55 4.84
N GLY A 112 29.98 -10.56 4.73
CA GLY A 112 29.88 -11.81 5.49
C GLY A 112 30.11 -11.63 6.99
N GLU A 113 31.11 -10.83 7.38
CA GLU A 113 31.39 -10.54 8.79
C GLU A 113 30.25 -9.76 9.45
N PHE A 114 29.73 -8.74 8.76
CA PHE A 114 28.57 -7.98 9.25
C PHE A 114 27.34 -8.86 9.47
N LYS A 115 27.05 -9.79 8.55
CA LYS A 115 25.97 -10.77 8.74
C LYS A 115 26.19 -11.65 9.96
N ARG A 116 27.44 -12.08 10.22
CA ARG A 116 27.78 -12.93 11.36
C ARG A 116 27.60 -12.20 12.70
N ILE A 117 28.10 -10.97 12.80
CA ILE A 117 27.97 -10.13 14.01
C ILE A 117 26.49 -9.89 14.36
N ARG A 118 25.62 -9.68 13.36
CA ARG A 118 24.19 -9.41 13.57
C ARG A 118 23.31 -10.62 13.81
N ALA A 119 23.86 -11.83 13.64
CA ALA A 119 23.15 -13.07 13.93
C ALA A 119 23.35 -13.53 15.39
N GLN A 120 24.08 -12.76 16.20
CA GLN A 120 24.26 -12.92 17.65
C GLN A 120 23.31 -11.99 18.40
#